data_AF-A0A5A7N5N6-F1
#
_entry.id   AF-A0A5A7N5N6-F1
#
_cell.length_a   1.000
_cell.length_b   1.000
_cell.length_c   1.000
_cell.angle_alpha   90.00
_cell.angle_beta   90.00
_cell.angle_gamma   90.00
#
_symmetry.space_group_name_H-M   'P 1'
#
loop_
_entity.id
_entity.type
_entity.pdbx_description
1 polymer ?
#
loop_
_entity_poly.entity_id
_entity_poly.type
_entity_poly.pdbx_seq_one_letter_code
_entity_poly.pdbx_strand_id
1 'polypeptide(L)'
;MVQFANYQGLERRGDSLFATEREELPPDELRLVQGALEGSNVNPIEQVTSMINVLRSYQSMERSLNTYSEQQDRAIERLSQVQA
;
A
#
# COMPACT_ATOMS: atom_id res chain seq x y z
N MET A 1 -15.54 -3.92 -27.39
CA MET A 1 -15.24 -3.67 -25.96
C MET A 1 -16.28 -4.40 -25.15
N VAL A 2 -15.95 -4.75 -23.91
CA VAL A 2 -16.80 -5.57 -23.03
C VAL A 2 -16.86 -4.94 -21.65
N GLN A 3 -17.91 -5.22 -20.90
CA GLN A 3 -18.13 -4.71 -19.55
C GLN A 3 -18.16 -5.86 -18.56
N PHE A 4 -17.81 -5.58 -17.31
CA PHE A 4 -17.82 -6.57 -16.24
C PHE A 4 -18.61 -6.03 -15.07
N ALA A 5 -19.41 -6.89 -14.41
CA ALA A 5 -20.15 -6.50 -13.22
C ALA A 5 -19.22 -6.13 -12.03
N ASN A 6 -18.02 -6.74 -11.96
CA ASN A 6 -17.02 -6.47 -10.93
C ASN A 6 -15.60 -6.44 -11.49
N TYR A 7 -15.08 -5.22 -11.73
CA TYR A 7 -13.72 -4.99 -12.22
C TYR A 7 -12.62 -5.34 -11.19
N GLN A 8 -12.91 -5.25 -9.89
CA GLN A 8 -11.93 -5.60 -8.84
C GLN A 8 -11.72 -7.12 -8.72
N GLY A 9 -12.62 -7.91 -9.30
CA GLY A 9 -12.52 -9.37 -9.34
C GLY A 9 -11.74 -9.93 -10.53
N LEU A 10 -11.18 -9.07 -11.38
CA LEU A 10 -10.35 -9.47 -12.53
C LEU A 10 -8.93 -9.84 -12.08
N GLU A 11 -8.34 -10.85 -12.72
CA GLU A 11 -6.97 -11.26 -12.46
C GLU A 11 -6.01 -10.45 -13.34
N ARG A 12 -5.05 -9.74 -12.74
CA ARG A 12 -4.02 -9.01 -13.49
C ARG A 12 -2.98 -9.98 -14.06
N ARG A 13 -2.79 -9.99 -15.39
CA ARG A 13 -1.82 -10.87 -16.09
C ARG A 13 -0.51 -10.18 -16.49
N GLY A 14 -0.36 -8.89 -16.21
CA GLY A 14 0.81 -8.09 -16.60
C GLY A 14 0.54 -7.26 -17.87
N ASP A 15 1.42 -6.32 -18.22
CA ASP A 15 1.30 -5.49 -19.44
C ASP A 15 -0.07 -4.82 -19.65
N SER A 16 -0.70 -4.40 -18.54
CA SER A 16 -2.07 -3.85 -18.51
C SER A 16 -3.19 -4.81 -18.95
N LEU A 17 -2.88 -6.11 -19.05
CA LEU A 17 -3.83 -7.18 -19.35
C LEU A 17 -4.52 -7.71 -18.09
N PHE A 18 -5.79 -8.06 -18.27
CA PHE A 18 -6.65 -8.66 -17.26
C PHE A 18 -7.31 -9.93 -17.82
N ALA A 19 -7.53 -10.91 -16.96
CA ALA A 19 -8.21 -12.17 -17.29
C ALA A 19 -9.36 -12.44 -16.32
N THR A 20 -10.37 -13.16 -16.79
CA THR A 20 -11.51 -13.61 -15.99
C THR A 20 -12.15 -14.84 -16.64
N GLU A 21 -12.64 -15.76 -15.82
CA GLU A 21 -13.49 -16.87 -16.26
C GLU A 21 -14.99 -16.52 -16.18
N ARG A 22 -15.32 -15.37 -15.59
CA ARG A 22 -16.70 -14.86 -15.48
C ARG A 22 -17.17 -14.29 -16.82
N GLU A 23 -18.46 -14.43 -17.06
CA GLU A 23 -19.11 -13.94 -18.27
C GLU A 23 -19.02 -12.42 -18.39
N GLU A 24 -18.74 -11.98 -19.61
CA GLU A 24 -18.67 -10.58 -19.98
C GLU A 24 -20.05 -10.05 -20.38
N LEU A 25 -20.27 -8.75 -20.16
CA LEU A 25 -21.50 -8.05 -20.51
C LEU A 25 -21.26 -7.17 -21.74
N PRO A 26 -22.28 -6.96 -22.59
CA PRO A 26 -22.21 -5.94 -23.62
C PRO A 26 -22.04 -4.56 -22.96
N PRO A 27 -21.25 -3.65 -23.55
CA PRO A 27 -21.06 -2.31 -22.99
C PRO A 27 -22.32 -1.45 -23.17
N ASP A 28 -22.73 -0.74 -22.12
CA ASP A 28 -23.92 0.13 -22.17
C ASP A 28 -23.70 1.38 -23.04
N GLU A 29 -22.70 2.20 -22.70
CA GLU A 29 -22.35 3.43 -23.43
C GLU A 29 -20.85 3.47 -23.74
N LEU A 30 -20.51 3.68 -25.01
CA LEU A 30 -19.13 3.69 -25.47
C LEU A 30 -18.84 4.89 -26.36
N ARG A 31 -17.77 5.61 -26.04
CA ARG A 31 -17.27 6.72 -26.87
C ARG A 31 -15.79 6.53 -27.16
N LEU A 32 -15.44 6.47 -28.44
CA LEU A 32 -14.05 6.39 -28.89
C LEU A 32 -13.52 7.79 -29.21
N VAL A 33 -12.32 8.10 -28.70
CA VAL A 33 -11.60 9.35 -29.03
C VAL A 33 -10.30 8.97 -29.73
N GLN A 34 -10.21 9.26 -31.03
CA GLN A 34 -9.02 8.93 -31.82
C GLN A 34 -7.88 9.93 -31.54
N GLY A 35 -6.64 9.43 -31.52
CA GLY A 35 -5.44 10.26 -31.32
C GLY A 35 -5.16 10.63 -29.86
N ALA A 36 -5.93 10.11 -28.91
CA ALA A 36 -5.69 10.25 -27.48
C ALA A 36 -5.21 8.91 -26.88
N LEU A 37 -4.37 8.99 -25.85
CA LEU A 37 -3.98 7.86 -25.01
C LEU A 37 -4.49 8.10 -23.59
N GLU A 38 -4.97 7.04 -22.95
CA GLU A 38 -5.38 7.09 -21.55
C GLU A 38 -4.15 7.19 -20.64
N GLY A 39 -4.15 8.20 -19.76
CA GLY A 39 -3.10 8.40 -18.77
C GLY A 39 -3.30 7.54 -17.53
N SER A 40 -2.28 7.46 -16.68
CA SER A 40 -2.42 6.85 -15.35
C SER A 40 -3.37 7.69 -14.49
N ASN A 41 -4.21 7.01 -13.71
CA ASN A 41 -5.08 7.64 -12.70
C ASN A 41 -4.37 7.88 -11.36
N VAL A 42 -3.04 7.71 -11.30
CA VAL A 42 -2.24 7.86 -10.08
C VAL A 42 -1.56 9.23 -10.05
N ASN A 43 -1.70 9.94 -8.93
CA ASN A 43 -0.96 11.18 -8.65
C ASN A 43 0.38 10.86 -7.95
N PRO A 44 1.54 11.08 -8.60
CA PRO A 44 2.84 10.74 -8.02
C PRO A 44 3.14 11.45 -6.69
N ILE A 45 2.71 12.70 -6.53
CA ILE A 45 3.02 13.52 -5.34
C ILE A 45 2.31 12.95 -4.11
N GLU A 46 1.04 12.56 -4.27
CA GLU A 46 0.26 11.93 -3.21
C GLU A 46 0.85 10.57 -2.81
N GLN A 47 1.29 9.76 -3.79
CA GLN A 47 1.89 8.46 -3.50
C GLN A 47 3.21 8.58 -2.75
N VAL A 48 4.10 9.50 -3.15
CA VAL A 48 5.36 9.75 -2.42
C VAL A 48 5.07 10.27 -1.01
N THR A 49 4.06 11.12 -0.84
CA THR A 49 3.65 11.61 0.48
C THR A 49 3.15 10.47 1.37
N SER A 50 2.36 9.55 0.82
CA SER A 50 1.94 8.33 1.52
C SER A 50 3.15 7.48 1.95
N MET A 51 4.12 7.29 1.06
CA MET A 51 5.36 6.57 1.40
C MET A 51 6.16 7.26 2.52
N ILE A 52 6.27 8.60 2.48
CA ILE A 52 6.94 9.37 3.55
C ILE A 52 6.24 9.17 4.88
N ASN A 53 4.90 9.14 4.90
CA ASN A 53 4.13 8.90 6.12
C ASN A 53 4.41 7.50 6.68
N VAL A 54 4.39 6.47 5.84
CA VAL A 54 4.74 5.09 6.23
C VAL A 54 6.14 5.03 6.83
N LEU A 55 7.13 5.66 6.19
CA LEU A 55 8.51 5.69 6.69
C LEU A 55 8.61 6.39 8.06
N ARG A 56 7.95 7.53 8.23
CA ARG A 56 7.94 8.27 9.51
C ARG A 56 7.28 7.47 10.62
N SER A 57 6.18 6.77 10.34
CA SER A 57 5.54 5.87 11.30
C SER A 57 6.49 4.75 11.73
N TYR A 58 7.22 4.15 10.79
CA TYR A 58 8.22 3.13 11.10
C TYR A 58 9.36 3.68 11.98
N GLN A 59 9.93 4.83 11.62
CA GLN A 59 10.97 5.50 12.42
C GLN A 59 10.49 5.89 13.82
N SER A 60 9.20 6.23 13.96
CA SER A 60 8.62 6.49 15.29
C SER A 60 8.55 5.22 16.13
N MET A 61 8.11 4.11 15.54
CA MET A 61 8.06 2.81 16.21
C MET A 61 9.45 2.37 16.68
N GLU A 62 10.47 2.52 15.81
CA GLU A 62 11.86 2.16 16.13
C GLU A 62 12.39 2.95 17.33
N ARG A 63 12.15 4.26 17.38
CA ARG A 63 12.52 5.10 18.53
C ARG A 63 11.82 4.67 19.82
N SER A 64 10.54 4.31 19.74
CA SER A 64 9.81 3.77 20.89
C SER A 64 10.44 2.47 21.38
N LEU A 65 10.77 1.54 20.49
CA LEU A 65 11.43 0.27 20.85
C LEU A 65 12.79 0.49 21.53
N ASN A 66 13.61 1.40 21.01
CA ASN A 66 14.89 1.75 21.66
C ASN A 66 14.67 2.31 23.06
N THR A 67 13.67 3.18 23.23
CA THR A 67 13.29 3.74 24.53
C THR A 67 12.82 2.64 25.51
N TYR A 68 12.13 1.61 25.03
CA TYR A 68 11.75 0.46 25.85
C TYR A 68 12.97 -0.38 26.25
N SER A 69 13.90 -0.63 25.32
CA SER A 69 15.13 -1.37 25.61
C SER A 69 15.96 -0.67 26.69
N GLU A 70 16.19 0.63 26.56
CA GLU A 70 16.94 1.39 27.57
C GLU A 70 16.30 1.36 28.96
N GLN A 71 14.96 1.36 29.02
CA GLN A 71 14.24 1.24 30.30
C GLN A 71 14.41 -0.15 30.92
N GLN A 72 14.40 -1.20 30.08
CA GLN A 72 14.63 -2.58 30.53
C GLN A 72 16.04 -2.75 31.10
N ASP A 73 17.06 -2.23 30.41
CA ASP A 73 18.45 -2.31 30.86
C ASP A 73 18.64 -1.63 32.22
N ARG A 74 18.11 -0.41 32.37
CA ARG A 74 18.16 0.32 33.65
C ARG A 74 17.43 -0.41 34.79
N ALA A 75 16.32 -1.08 34.50
CA ALA A 75 15.59 -1.85 35.49
C ALA A 75 16.42 -3.06 35.96
N ILE A 76 17.08 -3.76 35.03
CA ILE A 76 17.98 -4.88 35.33
C ILE A 76 19.16 -4.41 36.18
N GLU A 77 19.81 -3.30 35.83
CA GLU A 77 20.93 -2.73 36.60
C GLU A 77 20.53 -2.44 38.05
N ARG A 78 19.38 -1.81 38.26
CA ARG A 78 18.87 -1.49 39.60
C ARG A 78 18.57 -2.74 40.42
N LEU A 79 17.97 -3.77 39.81
CA LEU A 79 17.70 -5.04 40.49
C LEU A 79 18.99 -5.77 40.88
N SER A 80 20.02 -5.72 40.03
CA SER A 80 21.33 -6.31 40.33
C SER A 80 22.01 -5.63 41.52
N GLN A 81 21.85 -4.31 41.69
CA GLN A 81 22.43 -3.58 42.82
C GLN A 81 21.75 -3.88 44.16
N VAL A 82 20.48 -4.28 44.16
CA VAL A 82 19.73 -4.61 45.39
C VAL A 82 20.01 -6.04 45.88
N GLN A 83 20.53 -6.92 45.03
CA GLN A 83 20.84 -8.31 45.38
C GLN A 83 22.32 -8.55 45.81
N ALA A 84 23.14 -7.50 45.84
CA ALA A 84 24.53 -7.52 46.32
C ALA A 84 24.63 -6.92 47.74
#